data_AF-A0AAE6XSK3-F1
#
_entry.id   AF-A0AAE6XSK3-F1
#
_cell.length_a   1.000
_cell.length_b   1.000
_cell.length_c   1.000
_cell.angle_alpha   90.00
_cell.angle_beta   90.00
_cell.angle_gamma   90.00
#
_symmetry.space_group_name_H-M   'P 1'
#
loop_
_entity.id
_entity.type
_entity.pdbx_description
1 polymer ?
#
loop_
_entity_poly.entity_id
_entity_poly.type
_entity_poly.pdbx_seq_one_letter_code
_entity_poly.pdbx_strand_id
1 'polypeptide(L)'
;MRRRVNPSIPRRTRPEQHARMADRDPWDDLPATLRSADLQRLLGIGQTTVSLWFAKGTIPGHRISHSWIAFRSEVREWLESTSTVPVPPHEPYPHPLDAYPDHLTHRHLMELFQKSRPAILGWLRDGVIPAMRPGGRWLIEKAAVRRLLEETSNQRADFVPKGGRAAS
;
A
#
# COMPACT_ATOMS: atom_id res chain seq x y z
N MET A 1 29.39 59.23 10.90
CA MET A 1 28.85 58.13 11.75
C MET A 1 27.37 57.94 11.42
N ARG A 2 26.96 56.70 11.18
CA ARG A 2 25.63 56.27 10.71
C ARG A 2 24.58 56.37 11.82
N ARG A 3 23.32 56.68 11.48
CA ARG A 3 22.12 55.90 11.86
C ARG A 3 20.90 56.36 11.07
N ARG A 4 20.43 55.48 10.20
CA ARG A 4 19.12 55.54 9.56
C ARG A 4 18.07 55.17 10.60
N VAL A 5 17.01 55.97 10.74
CA VAL A 5 15.79 55.58 11.47
C VAL A 5 14.79 55.12 10.42
N ASN A 6 14.41 53.84 10.51
CA ASN A 6 13.49 53.15 9.62
C ASN A 6 12.05 53.38 10.14
N PRO A 7 11.08 53.86 9.33
CA PRO A 7 9.71 54.00 9.76
C PRO A 7 8.97 52.65 9.80
N SER A 8 8.23 52.45 10.88
CA SER A 8 7.41 51.27 11.19
C SER A 8 6.39 50.95 10.09
N ILE A 9 6.51 49.77 9.47
CA ILE A 9 5.49 49.18 8.61
C ILE A 9 4.49 48.41 9.49
N PRO A 10 3.16 48.57 9.32
CA PRO A 10 2.18 47.94 10.19
C PRO A 10 2.12 46.42 9.99
N ARG A 11 1.93 45.70 11.10
CA ARG A 11 1.60 44.27 11.14
C ARG A 11 0.33 44.03 10.32
N ARG A 12 0.47 43.42 9.14
CA ARG A 12 -0.60 42.70 8.45
C ARG A 12 -0.42 41.22 8.70
N THR A 13 -0.62 40.78 9.95
CA THR A 13 -0.96 39.38 10.21
C THR A 13 -2.32 39.16 9.58
N ARG A 14 -2.35 38.53 8.41
CA ARG A 14 -3.56 37.94 7.84
C ARG A 14 -3.68 36.54 8.47
N PRO A 15 -4.58 36.30 9.43
CA PRO A 15 -4.76 34.96 10.02
C PRO A 15 -5.48 33.99 9.06
N GLU A 16 -5.81 34.43 7.85
CA GLU A 16 -6.80 33.78 7.00
C GLU A 16 -6.23 32.84 5.92
N GLN A 17 -4.91 32.61 5.89
CA GLN A 17 -4.31 31.65 4.96
C GLN A 17 -4.09 30.25 5.54
N HIS A 18 -4.18 30.07 6.87
CA HIS A 18 -4.15 28.73 7.48
C HIS A 18 -5.51 28.01 7.47
N ALA A 19 -6.62 28.73 7.26
CA ALA A 19 -7.96 28.15 7.27
C ALA A 19 -8.42 27.54 5.93
N ARG A 20 -7.57 27.54 4.89
CA ARG A 20 -7.90 26.97 3.56
C ARG A 20 -7.15 25.67 3.20
N MET A 21 -6.38 25.11 4.13
CA MET A 21 -5.91 23.72 4.06
C MET A 21 -6.90 22.85 4.84
N ALA A 22 -8.15 22.81 4.39
CA ALA A 22 -9.11 21.85 4.89
C ALA A 22 -8.64 20.44 4.48
N ASP A 23 -8.06 19.74 5.44
CA ASP A 23 -8.34 18.33 5.71
C ASP A 23 -8.19 17.33 4.55
N ARG A 24 -7.08 17.40 3.80
CA ARG A 24 -6.72 16.29 2.92
C ARG A 24 -6.15 15.18 3.78
N ASP A 25 -6.82 14.03 3.84
CA ASP A 25 -6.34 12.88 4.60
C ASP A 25 -4.94 12.54 4.05
N PRO A 26 -3.87 12.52 4.87
CA PRO A 26 -2.52 12.18 4.40
C PRO A 26 -2.45 10.83 3.68
N TRP A 27 -3.46 9.98 3.87
CA TRP A 27 -3.63 8.72 3.16
C TRP A 27 -3.99 8.89 1.69
N ASP A 28 -4.61 10.00 1.29
CA ASP A 28 -5.02 10.26 -0.11
C ASP A 28 -3.82 10.41 -1.06
N ASP A 29 -2.68 10.83 -0.54
CA ASP A 29 -1.42 10.97 -1.30
C ASP A 29 -0.65 9.65 -1.45
N LEU A 30 -1.06 8.60 -0.74
CA LEU A 30 -0.41 7.31 -0.81
C LEU A 30 -0.91 6.49 -2.00
N PRO A 31 -0.02 5.71 -2.65
CA PRO A 31 -0.44 4.78 -3.69
C PRO A 31 -1.36 3.70 -3.12
N ALA A 32 -2.21 3.11 -3.96
CA ALA A 32 -3.07 1.99 -3.59
C ALA A 32 -2.28 0.80 -3.02
N THR A 33 -1.06 0.59 -3.50
CA THR A 33 -0.14 -0.45 -3.02
C THR A 33 1.04 0.18 -2.32
N LEU A 34 1.20 -0.14 -1.04
CA LEU A 34 2.21 0.43 -0.18
C LEU A 34 3.52 -0.33 -0.32
N ARG A 35 4.62 0.40 -0.55
CA ARG A 35 5.97 -0.16 -0.48
C ARG A 35 6.39 -0.26 0.99
N SER A 36 7.42 -1.06 1.26
CA SER A 36 7.94 -1.15 2.63
C SER A 36 8.46 0.18 3.16
N ALA A 37 8.91 1.10 2.31
CA ALA A 37 9.28 2.45 2.72
C ALA A 37 8.06 3.26 3.22
N ASP A 38 6.90 3.09 2.59
CA ASP A 38 5.66 3.77 2.98
C ASP A 38 5.20 3.23 4.34
N LEU A 39 5.25 1.91 4.54
CA LEU A 39 4.92 1.27 5.81
C LEU A 39 5.86 1.68 6.95
N GLN A 40 7.16 1.78 6.69
CA GLN A 40 8.12 2.27 7.69
C GLN A 40 7.80 3.71 8.12
N ARG A 41 7.43 4.58 7.17
CA ARG A 41 7.05 5.97 7.46
C ARG A 41 5.73 6.05 8.22
N LEU A 42 4.73 5.26 7.82
CA LEU A 42 3.41 5.24 8.45
C LEU A 42 3.45 4.71 9.88
N LEU A 43 4.21 3.64 10.11
CA LEU A 43 4.22 2.94 11.39
C LEU A 43 5.36 3.38 12.30
N GLY A 44 6.33 4.14 11.80
CA GLY A 44 7.52 4.56 12.56
C GLY A 44 8.43 3.39 12.95
N ILE A 45 8.37 2.26 12.23
CA ILE A 45 9.15 1.06 12.51
C ILE A 45 10.20 0.79 11.41
N GLY A 46 11.25 0.04 11.75
CA GLY A 46 12.26 -0.37 10.77
C GLY A 46 11.82 -1.50 9.85
N GLN A 47 12.50 -1.63 8.70
CA GLN A 47 12.23 -2.66 7.69
C GLN A 47 12.15 -4.09 8.25
N THR A 48 13.06 -4.46 9.15
CA THR A 48 13.08 -5.79 9.77
C THR A 48 11.79 -6.07 10.55
N THR A 49 11.28 -5.07 11.26
CA THR A 49 10.02 -5.14 12.00
C THR A 49 8.84 -5.27 11.05
N VAL A 50 8.80 -4.50 9.96
CA VAL A 50 7.78 -4.64 8.90
C VAL A 50 7.75 -6.08 8.38
N SER A 51 8.90 -6.65 8.03
CA SER A 51 8.99 -8.02 7.52
C SER A 51 8.56 -9.06 8.56
N LEU A 52 8.91 -8.88 9.83
CA LEU A 52 8.48 -9.75 10.92
C LEU A 52 6.96 -9.68 11.13
N TRP A 53 6.38 -8.48 11.08
CA TRP A 53 4.95 -8.27 11.26
C TRP A 53 4.12 -8.88 10.14
N PHE A 54 4.57 -8.77 8.88
CA PHE A 54 3.95 -9.52 7.80
C PHE A 54 4.01 -11.03 8.01
N ALA A 55 5.18 -11.55 8.41
CA ALA A 55 5.36 -12.97 8.65
C ALA A 55 4.49 -13.48 9.81
N LYS A 56 4.23 -12.65 10.82
CA LYS A 56 3.35 -12.98 11.96
C LYS A 56 1.86 -12.75 11.69
N GLY A 57 1.49 -12.16 10.56
CA GLY A 57 0.10 -11.75 10.30
C GLY A 57 -0.35 -10.55 11.13
N THR A 58 0.58 -9.79 11.73
CA THR A 58 0.24 -8.62 12.57
C THR A 58 -0.30 -7.45 11.74
N ILE A 59 0.26 -7.25 10.54
CA ILE A 59 -0.23 -6.27 9.57
C ILE A 59 -0.76 -6.99 8.34
N PRO A 60 -1.82 -6.47 7.70
CA PRO A 60 -2.39 -7.09 6.51
C PRO A 60 -1.41 -7.02 5.35
N GLY A 61 -1.25 -8.15 4.66
CA GLY A 61 -0.50 -8.22 3.42
C GLY A 61 -0.61 -9.59 2.75
N HIS A 62 -0.28 -9.60 1.46
CA HIS A 62 -0.32 -10.76 0.59
C HIS A 62 1.07 -11.22 0.22
N ARG A 63 1.32 -12.53 0.32
CA ARG A 63 2.60 -13.13 -0.04
C ARG A 63 2.54 -13.76 -1.43
N ILE A 64 2.96 -12.99 -2.44
CA ILE A 64 3.04 -13.47 -3.82
C ILE A 64 4.49 -13.89 -4.11
N SER A 65 4.71 -15.18 -4.36
CA SER A 65 6.05 -15.78 -4.45
C SER A 65 6.88 -15.47 -3.18
N HIS A 66 7.90 -14.61 -3.28
CA HIS A 66 8.75 -14.19 -2.18
C HIS A 66 8.58 -12.71 -1.81
N SER A 67 7.59 -12.03 -2.38
CA SER A 67 7.30 -10.62 -2.11
C SER A 67 6.07 -10.46 -1.23
N TRP A 68 6.17 -9.55 -0.26
CA TRP A 68 5.01 -9.00 0.43
C TRP A 68 4.43 -7.83 -0.35
N ILE A 69 3.12 -7.81 -0.47
CA ILE A 69 2.31 -6.75 -1.07
C ILE A 69 1.30 -6.31 -0.01
N ALA A 70 1.20 -5.01 0.25
CA ALA A 70 0.20 -4.46 1.16
C ALA A 70 -0.60 -3.38 0.44
N PHE A 71 -1.90 -3.34 0.69
CA PHE A 71 -2.78 -2.35 0.11
C PHE A 71 -3.15 -1.27 1.12
N ARG A 72 -3.26 -0.04 0.64
CA ARG A 72 -3.61 1.13 1.45
C ARG A 72 -4.94 0.93 2.17
N SER A 73 -5.95 0.40 1.48
CA SER A 73 -7.27 0.14 2.03
C SER A 73 -7.21 -0.79 3.23
N GLU A 74 -6.52 -1.92 3.10
CA GLU A 74 -6.42 -2.93 4.17
C GLU A 74 -5.61 -2.44 5.36
N VAL A 75 -4.47 -1.76 5.10
CA VAL A 75 -3.63 -1.22 6.18
C VAL A 75 -4.36 -0.09 6.93
N ARG A 76 -5.16 0.72 6.22
CA ARG A 76 -5.98 1.76 6.85
C ARG A 76 -7.06 1.15 7.75
N GLU A 77 -7.81 0.20 7.23
CA GLU A 77 -8.84 -0.53 7.98
C GLU A 77 -8.25 -1.25 9.20
N TRP A 78 -7.07 -1.85 9.05
CA TRP A 78 -6.35 -2.45 10.18
C TRP A 78 -5.98 -1.41 11.23
N LEU A 79 -5.38 -0.27 10.86
CA LEU A 79 -5.05 0.78 11.82
C LEU A 79 -6.30 1.30 12.54
N GLU A 80 -7.40 1.47 11.82
CA GLU A 80 -8.70 1.85 12.39
C GLU A 80 -9.20 0.83 13.41
N SER A 81 -9.12 -0.47 13.08
CA SER A 81 -9.54 -1.54 13.98
C SER A 81 -8.70 -1.62 15.27
N THR A 82 -7.44 -1.16 15.21
CA THR A 82 -6.52 -1.15 16.36
C THR A 82 -6.52 0.18 17.12
N SER A 83 -7.17 1.21 16.58
CA SER A 83 -7.15 2.55 17.16
C SER A 83 -8.03 2.63 18.40
N THR A 84 -7.46 3.11 19.51
CA THR A 84 -8.22 3.43 20.72
C THR A 84 -8.84 4.83 20.69
N VAL A 85 -8.51 5.63 19.67
CA VAL A 85 -9.06 6.98 19.45
C VAL A 85 -10.02 6.98 18.27
N PRO A 86 -11.09 7.80 18.32
CA PRO A 86 -12.01 7.93 17.19
C PRO A 86 -11.26 8.37 15.93
N VAL A 87 -11.35 7.57 14.87
CA VAL A 87 -10.80 7.94 13.57
C VAL A 87 -11.78 8.89 12.89
N PRO A 88 -11.32 10.03 12.33
CA PRO A 88 -12.18 10.94 11.59
C PRO A 88 -12.96 10.19 10.48
N PRO A 89 -14.25 10.54 10.26
CA PRO A 89 -15.01 9.95 9.16
C PRO A 89 -14.31 10.20 7.83
N HIS A 90 -14.11 9.15 7.05
CA HIS A 90 -13.55 9.19 5.71
C HIS A 90 -14.29 8.19 4.83
N GLU A 91 -14.27 8.40 3.51
CA GLU A 91 -14.83 7.43 2.57
C GLU A 91 -13.91 6.19 2.54
N PRO A 92 -14.47 4.96 2.64
CA PRO A 92 -13.65 3.75 2.54
C PRO A 92 -12.87 3.72 1.23
N TYR A 93 -11.59 3.39 1.31
CA TYR A 93 -10.80 3.25 0.09
C TYR A 93 -11.30 2.07 -0.76
N PRO A 94 -11.49 2.26 -2.08
CA PRO A 94 -11.98 1.20 -2.95
C PRO A 94 -10.98 0.04 -3.00
N HIS A 95 -11.47 -1.15 -3.33
CA HIS A 95 -10.62 -2.31 -3.47
C HIS A 95 -9.62 -2.08 -4.61
N PRO A 96 -8.32 -2.42 -4.47
CA PRO A 96 -7.26 -2.06 -5.42
C PRO A 96 -7.50 -2.59 -6.85
N LEU A 97 -8.24 -3.70 -6.99
CA LEU A 97 -8.61 -4.25 -8.31
C LEU A 97 -9.76 -3.51 -9.02
N ASP A 98 -10.52 -2.66 -8.33
CA ASP A 98 -11.74 -2.05 -8.91
C ASP A 98 -11.40 -1.03 -10.00
N ALA A 99 -10.21 -0.44 -9.94
CA ALA A 99 -9.69 0.47 -10.97
C ALA A 99 -9.29 -0.25 -12.28
N TYR A 100 -9.31 -1.59 -12.32
CA TYR A 100 -8.80 -2.37 -13.44
C TYR A 100 -9.92 -3.10 -14.21
N PRO A 101 -9.76 -3.27 -15.54
CA PRO A 101 -10.68 -4.05 -16.35
C PRO A 101 -10.62 -5.54 -15.98
N ASP A 102 -11.61 -6.32 -16.43
CA ASP A 102 -11.69 -7.76 -16.14
C ASP A 102 -10.53 -8.58 -16.72
N HIS A 103 -9.88 -8.05 -17.76
CA HIS A 103 -8.70 -8.63 -18.39
C HIS A 103 -7.48 -7.73 -18.19
N LEU A 104 -6.54 -8.20 -17.39
CA LEU A 104 -5.31 -7.51 -17.06
C LEU A 104 -4.18 -7.90 -18.01
N THR A 105 -3.27 -6.94 -18.19
CA THR A 105 -1.98 -7.17 -18.85
C THR A 105 -0.87 -7.15 -17.81
N HIS A 106 0.33 -7.59 -18.19
CA HIS A 106 1.51 -7.48 -17.32
C HIS A 106 1.77 -6.03 -16.85
N ARG A 107 1.38 -5.00 -17.63
CA ARG A 107 1.52 -3.59 -17.21
C ARG A 107 0.60 -3.24 -16.05
N HIS A 108 -0.65 -3.68 -16.09
CA HIS A 108 -1.58 -3.51 -14.97
C HIS A 108 -1.04 -4.18 -13.70
N LEU A 109 -0.45 -5.37 -13.82
CA LEU A 109 0.16 -6.04 -12.67
C LEU A 109 1.41 -5.32 -12.13
N MET A 110 2.19 -4.68 -13.00
CA MET A 110 3.33 -3.85 -12.57
C MET A 110 2.86 -2.66 -11.74
N GLU A 111 1.80 -1.98 -12.18
CA GLU A 111 1.20 -0.85 -11.47
C GLU A 111 0.54 -1.30 -10.16
N LEU A 112 -0.28 -2.34 -10.23
CA LEU A 112 -0.99 -2.91 -9.08
C LEU A 112 -0.03 -3.40 -8.01
N PHE A 113 1.00 -4.18 -8.35
CA PHE A 113 1.92 -4.73 -7.35
C PHE A 113 3.15 -3.86 -7.10
N GLN A 114 3.29 -2.74 -7.82
CA GLN A 114 4.47 -1.88 -7.78
C GLN A 114 5.77 -2.68 -8.00
N LYS A 115 5.73 -3.63 -8.95
CA LYS A 115 6.85 -4.52 -9.28
C LYS A 115 7.42 -4.24 -10.66
N SER A 116 8.69 -4.60 -10.81
CA SER A 116 9.39 -4.48 -12.08
C SER A 116 8.82 -5.46 -13.12
N ARG A 117 8.94 -5.09 -14.40
CA ARG A 117 8.53 -5.96 -15.52
C ARG A 117 9.18 -7.36 -15.45
N PRO A 118 10.49 -7.51 -15.18
CA PRO A 118 11.09 -8.84 -15.06
C PRO A 118 10.48 -9.68 -13.94
N ALA A 119 10.14 -9.07 -12.80
CA ALA A 119 9.52 -9.79 -11.68
C ALA A 119 8.12 -10.30 -12.05
N ILE A 120 7.29 -9.44 -12.62
CA ILE A 120 5.94 -9.81 -13.08
C ILE A 120 6.00 -10.89 -14.17
N LEU A 121 6.87 -10.73 -15.17
CA LEU A 121 7.01 -11.74 -16.24
C LEU A 121 7.55 -13.07 -15.70
N GLY A 122 8.43 -13.04 -14.70
CA GLY A 122 8.88 -14.22 -13.96
C GLY A 122 7.69 -14.92 -13.30
N TRP A 123 6.87 -14.20 -12.53
CA TRP A 123 5.69 -14.76 -11.87
C TRP A 123 4.67 -15.36 -12.83
N LEU A 124 4.46 -14.73 -13.99
CA LEU A 124 3.57 -15.25 -15.02
C LEU A 124 4.12 -16.54 -15.65
N ARG A 125 5.42 -16.57 -15.94
CA ARG A 125 6.08 -17.75 -16.52
C ARG A 125 6.11 -18.92 -15.53
N ASP A 126 6.34 -18.64 -14.27
CA ASP A 126 6.49 -19.64 -13.22
C ASP A 126 5.12 -20.08 -12.65
N GLY A 127 4.01 -19.55 -13.18
CA GLY A 127 2.64 -19.92 -12.79
C GLY A 127 2.19 -19.40 -11.42
N VAL A 128 2.94 -18.49 -10.81
CA VAL A 128 2.59 -17.86 -9.52
C VAL A 128 1.34 -17.00 -9.67
N ILE A 129 1.23 -16.27 -10.78
CA ILE A 129 0.02 -15.55 -11.15
C ILE A 129 -0.64 -16.33 -12.29
N PRO A 130 -1.87 -16.83 -12.11
CA PRO A 130 -2.58 -17.53 -13.17
C PRO A 130 -2.78 -16.62 -14.39
N ALA A 131 -2.36 -17.08 -15.55
CA ALA A 131 -2.45 -16.32 -16.79
C ALA A 131 -2.52 -17.24 -18.01
N MET A 132 -3.21 -16.77 -19.04
CA MET A 132 -3.23 -17.39 -20.36
C MET A 132 -2.28 -16.64 -21.31
N ARG A 133 -1.84 -17.33 -22.37
CA ARG A 133 -0.95 -16.73 -23.38
C ARG A 133 -1.42 -16.92 -24.83
N PRO A 134 -2.65 -16.50 -25.19
CA PRO A 134 -3.12 -16.59 -26.57
C PRO A 134 -2.28 -15.69 -27.48
N GLY A 135 -1.83 -16.23 -28.62
CA GLY A 135 -1.06 -15.46 -29.60
C GLY A 135 0.23 -14.83 -29.05
N GLY A 136 0.82 -15.42 -28.00
CA GLY A 136 2.07 -14.96 -27.39
C GLY A 136 1.93 -13.79 -26.41
N ARG A 137 0.73 -13.26 -26.18
CA ARG A 137 0.46 -12.16 -25.23
C ARG A 137 -0.12 -12.68 -23.93
N TRP A 138 0.38 -12.20 -22.80
CA TRP A 138 -0.17 -12.53 -21.48
C TRP A 138 -1.54 -11.88 -21.29
N LEU A 139 -2.53 -12.70 -20.93
CA LEU A 139 -3.88 -12.33 -20.56
C LEU A 139 -4.15 -12.86 -19.15
N ILE A 140 -4.49 -11.97 -18.21
CA ILE A 140 -4.71 -12.31 -16.81
C ILE A 140 -6.15 -11.96 -16.45
N GLU A 141 -6.90 -12.89 -15.87
CA GLU A 141 -8.26 -12.59 -15.43
C GLU A 141 -8.25 -11.89 -14.06
N LYS A 142 -9.03 -10.81 -13.94
CA LYS A 142 -9.17 -10.07 -12.67
C LYS A 142 -9.68 -10.96 -11.54
N ALA A 143 -10.60 -11.86 -11.86
CA ALA A 143 -11.12 -12.85 -10.91
C ALA A 143 -10.02 -13.79 -10.40
N ALA A 144 -9.08 -14.20 -11.27
CA ALA A 144 -7.95 -15.03 -10.88
C ALA A 144 -6.98 -14.28 -9.95
N VAL A 145 -6.74 -12.99 -10.21
CA VAL A 145 -5.93 -12.14 -9.32
C VAL A 145 -6.64 -11.94 -7.97
N ARG A 146 -7.96 -11.74 -7.96
CA ARG A 146 -8.75 -11.63 -6.73
C ARG A 146 -8.62 -12.89 -5.87
N ARG A 147 -8.83 -14.06 -6.47
CA ARG A 147 -8.64 -15.36 -5.78
C ARG A 147 -7.22 -15.54 -5.28
N LEU A 148 -6.21 -15.16 -6.07
CA LEU A 148 -4.81 -15.21 -5.62
C LEU A 148 -4.57 -14.31 -4.40
N LEU A 149 -5.13 -13.10 -4.37
CA LEU A 149 -5.00 -12.20 -3.22
C LEU A 149 -5.67 -12.77 -1.98
N GLU A 150 -6.88 -13.30 -2.11
CA GLU A 150 -7.55 -14.04 -1.04
C GLU A 150 -6.64 -15.19 -0.58
N GLU A 151 -6.13 -16.01 -1.50
CA GLU A 151 -5.33 -17.18 -1.18
C GLU A 151 -4.03 -16.86 -0.45
N THR A 152 -3.40 -15.75 -0.80
CA THR A 152 -2.08 -15.36 -0.30
C THR A 152 -2.11 -14.36 0.85
N SER A 153 -3.30 -13.95 1.32
CA SER A 153 -3.46 -13.04 2.45
C SER A 153 -2.97 -13.67 3.76
N ASN A 154 -2.21 -12.91 4.55
CA ASN A 154 -1.75 -13.31 5.87
C ASN A 154 -2.78 -13.09 6.99
N GLN A 155 -3.95 -12.53 6.66
CA GLN A 155 -5.06 -12.33 7.60
C GLN A 155 -6.04 -13.51 7.62
N ARG A 156 -5.75 -14.56 6.86
CA ARG A 156 -6.56 -15.78 6.85
C ARG A 156 -6.25 -16.65 8.07
N ALA A 157 -7.29 -17.30 8.59
CA ALA A 157 -7.19 -18.19 9.75
C ALA A 157 -6.19 -19.36 9.53
N ASP A 158 -6.02 -19.80 8.28
CA ASP A 158 -5.13 -20.90 7.89
C ASP A 158 -3.76 -20.43 7.35
N PHE A 159 -3.42 -19.14 7.49
CA PHE A 159 -2.13 -18.64 7.02
C PHE A 159 -0.97 -19.23 7.84
N VAL A 160 -0.17 -20.09 7.21
CA VAL A 160 1.07 -20.61 7.79
C VAL A 160 2.26 -19.83 7.22
N PRO A 161 3.05 -19.13 8.05
CA PRO A 161 4.24 -18.43 7.57
C PRO A 161 5.26 -19.45 7.05
N LYS A 162 5.43 -19.56 5.72
CA LYS A 162 6.55 -20.32 5.15
C LYS A 162 7.86 -19.64 5.57
N GLY A 163 8.54 -20.20 6.59
CA GLY A 163 9.81 -19.71 7.11
C GLY A 163 10.05 -19.83 8.62
N GLY A 164 9.10 -20.34 9.41
CA GLY A 164 9.37 -20.71 10.80
C GLY A 164 10.27 -21.95 10.86
N ARG A 165 11.60 -21.77 10.84
CA ARG A 165 12.50 -22.80 11.33
C ARG A 165 12.10 -23.03 12.79
N ALA A 166 11.53 -24.19 13.10
CA ALA A 166 11.30 -24.60 14.48
C ALA A 166 12.66 -24.49 15.18
N ALA A 167 12.75 -23.61 16.18
CA ALA A 167 13.84 -23.67 17.13
C ALA A 167 13.59 -24.95 17.94
N SER A 168 14.31 -26.01 17.58
CA SER A 168 14.60 -27.15 18.45
C SER A 168 15.96 -26.93 19.07
#